data_AF-A0A2E4ZUC1-F1
#
_entry.id   AF-A0A2E4ZUC1-F1
#
_cell.length_a   1.000
_cell.length_b   1.000
_cell.length_c   1.000
_cell.angle_alpha   90.00
_cell.angle_beta   90.00
_cell.angle_gamma   90.00
#
_symmetry.space_group_name_H-M   'P 1'
#
loop_
_entity.id
_entity.type
_entity.pdbx_description
1 polymer ?
#
loop_
_entity_poly.entity_id
_entity_poly.type
_entity_poly.pdbx_seq_one_letter_code
_entity_poly.pdbx_strand_id
1 'polypeptide(L)'
;MKVSYSYVRGRNSSHCITFVHRKRRYRRYFKSRIDAIKFQNEKRLEFGIKDPTVMENEAIFHVLSEINDKLESMNRRMSQLEHSVIKQEEIMGTMRKPPKPRILKVSEAAKILRVSPRKVYYLLEKKVFSRYRLPHTSTTFVRVSEIEKILDDGGVEEALLENRGR
;
A
#
# COMPACT_ATOMS: atom_id res chain seq x y z
N MET A 1 3.95 -10.62 -56.29
CA MET A 1 5.04 -10.36 -55.32
C MET A 1 4.54 -10.76 -53.93
N LYS A 2 5.40 -11.26 -53.02
CA LYS A 2 4.99 -11.73 -51.67
C LYS A 2 5.74 -10.96 -50.59
N VAL A 3 5.00 -10.43 -49.61
CA VAL A 3 5.52 -9.82 -48.39
C VAL A 3 4.94 -10.60 -47.21
N SER A 4 5.79 -11.15 -46.35
CA SER A 4 5.39 -12.02 -45.24
C SER A 4 6.05 -11.63 -43.93
N TYR A 5 5.26 -11.63 -42.86
CA TYR A 5 5.70 -11.42 -41.49
C TYR A 5 6.11 -12.75 -40.83
N SER A 6 7.08 -12.69 -39.93
CA SER A 6 7.57 -13.80 -39.11
C SER A 6 8.09 -13.28 -37.76
N TYR A 7 7.98 -14.11 -36.71
CA TYR A 7 8.47 -13.80 -35.38
C TYR A 7 9.59 -14.76 -34.96
N VAL A 8 10.69 -14.23 -34.44
CA VAL A 8 11.87 -14.97 -33.99
C VAL A 8 12.07 -14.71 -32.50
N ARG A 9 11.86 -15.74 -31.68
CA ARG A 9 12.03 -15.65 -30.23
C ARG A 9 13.51 -15.52 -29.86
N GLY A 10 13.83 -14.74 -28.83
CA GLY A 10 15.19 -14.61 -28.30
C GLY A 10 16.10 -13.57 -28.98
N ARG A 11 15.54 -12.67 -29.78
CA ARG A 11 16.27 -11.53 -30.38
C ARG A 11 15.68 -10.20 -29.92
N ASN A 12 16.55 -9.19 -29.76
CA ASN A 12 16.14 -7.81 -29.49
C ASN A 12 15.28 -7.22 -30.62
N SER A 13 15.46 -7.70 -31.85
CA SER A 13 14.60 -7.42 -33.01
C SER A 13 13.93 -8.71 -33.47
N SER A 14 12.88 -9.09 -32.76
CA SER A 14 12.17 -10.36 -32.92
C SER A 14 11.22 -10.39 -34.12
N HIS A 15 10.81 -9.23 -34.64
CA HIS A 15 9.86 -9.13 -35.74
C HIS A 15 10.60 -9.04 -37.08
N CYS A 16 10.26 -9.89 -38.06
CA CYS A 16 10.95 -9.95 -39.35
C CYS A 16 9.98 -9.94 -40.53
N ILE A 17 10.20 -9.00 -41.46
CA ILE A 17 9.50 -8.96 -42.74
C ILE A 17 10.41 -9.53 -43.82
N THR A 18 9.88 -10.48 -44.59
CA THR A 18 10.52 -11.03 -45.79
C THR A 18 9.75 -10.59 -47.02
N PHE A 19 10.44 -10.14 -48.07
CA PHE A 19 9.81 -9.84 -49.36
C PHE A 19 10.67 -10.26 -50.55
N VAL A 20 10.03 -10.44 -51.72
CA VAL A 20 10.73 -10.79 -52.97
C VAL A 20 10.56 -9.67 -53.99
N HIS A 21 11.67 -9.12 -54.46
CA HIS A 21 11.71 -8.06 -55.48
C HIS A 21 12.70 -8.43 -56.59
N ARG A 22 12.28 -8.35 -57.86
CA ARG A 22 13.08 -8.71 -59.05
C ARG A 22 13.83 -10.05 -58.90
N LYS A 23 13.11 -11.09 -58.45
CA LYS A 23 13.64 -12.46 -58.19
C LYS A 23 14.67 -12.57 -57.03
N ARG A 24 14.94 -11.50 -56.26
CA ARG A 24 15.78 -11.52 -55.06
C ARG A 24 14.94 -11.46 -53.78
N ARG A 25 15.36 -12.19 -52.74
CA ARG A 25 14.70 -12.23 -51.42
C ARG A 25 15.41 -11.26 -50.46
N TYR A 26 14.63 -10.40 -49.81
CA TYR A 26 15.08 -9.44 -48.83
C TYR A 26 14.45 -9.73 -47.47
N ARG A 27 15.17 -9.43 -46.39
CA ARG A 27 14.71 -9.56 -45.01
C ARG A 27 15.05 -8.31 -44.21
N ARG A 28 14.13 -7.85 -43.38
CA ARG A 28 14.34 -6.73 -42.46
C ARG A 28 13.77 -7.06 -41.09
N TYR A 29 14.52 -6.72 -40.05
CA TYR A 29 14.18 -6.99 -38.65
C TYR A 29 13.77 -5.70 -37.93
N PHE A 30 12.85 -5.83 -36.97
CA PHE A 30 12.24 -4.74 -36.21
C PHE A 30 12.16 -5.10 -34.73
N LYS A 31 12.30 -4.08 -33.87
CA LYS A 31 12.14 -4.22 -32.42
C LYS A 31 10.67 -4.30 -32.01
N SER A 32 9.83 -3.48 -32.64
CA SER A 32 8.38 -3.47 -32.42
C SER A 32 7.64 -4.20 -33.54
N ARG A 33 6.53 -4.84 -33.18
CA ARG A 33 5.59 -5.45 -34.13
C ARG A 33 4.96 -4.40 -35.03
N ILE A 34 4.62 -3.23 -34.46
CA ILE A 34 4.01 -2.11 -35.19
C ILE A 34 4.93 -1.64 -36.33
N ASP A 35 6.21 -1.44 -36.06
CA ASP A 35 7.18 -1.02 -37.07
C ASP A 35 7.28 -2.04 -38.21
N ALA A 36 7.21 -3.33 -37.87
CA ALA A 36 7.23 -4.42 -38.86
C ALA A 36 5.98 -4.39 -39.75
N ILE A 37 4.79 -4.21 -39.16
CA ILE A 37 3.52 -4.15 -39.88
C ILE A 37 3.45 -2.89 -40.75
N LYS A 38 3.88 -1.74 -40.22
CA LYS A 38 3.96 -0.49 -40.99
C LYS A 38 4.83 -0.68 -42.23
N PHE A 39 6.02 -1.25 -42.07
CA PHE A 39 6.91 -1.56 -43.19
C PHE A 39 6.31 -2.60 -44.15
N GLN A 40 5.60 -3.60 -43.64
CA GLN A 40 4.90 -4.58 -44.48
C GLN A 40 3.83 -3.90 -45.34
N ASN A 41 3.07 -2.96 -44.78
CA ASN A 41 2.04 -2.21 -45.48
C ASN A 41 2.65 -1.27 -46.53
N GLU A 42 3.72 -0.54 -46.18
CA GLU A 42 4.50 0.27 -47.13
C GLU A 42 4.98 -0.57 -48.33
N LYS A 43 5.52 -1.77 -48.08
CA LYS A 43 5.99 -2.68 -49.14
C LYS A 43 4.85 -3.32 -49.95
N ARG A 44 3.71 -3.59 -49.33
CA ARG A 44 2.52 -4.06 -50.06
C ARG A 44 1.98 -2.99 -51.01
N LEU A 45 1.94 -1.73 -50.56
CA LEU A 45 1.59 -0.57 -51.40
C LEU A 45 2.57 -0.39 -52.56
N GLU A 46 3.88 -0.42 -52.29
CA GLU A 46 4.93 -0.33 -53.31
C GLU A 46 4.82 -1.42 -54.39
N PHE A 47 4.35 -2.61 -54.01
CA PHE A 47 4.14 -3.73 -54.92
C PHE A 47 2.72 -3.80 -55.53
N GLY A 48 1.87 -2.81 -55.27
CA GLY A 48 0.50 -2.76 -55.79
C GLY A 48 -0.42 -3.86 -55.29
N ILE A 49 -0.11 -4.47 -54.13
CA ILE A 49 -0.94 -5.50 -53.49
C ILE A 49 -2.08 -4.76 -52.77
N LYS A 50 -3.27 -4.72 -53.40
CA LYS A 50 -4.41 -3.93 -52.94
C LYS A 50 -5.24 -4.66 -51.88
N ASP A 51 -5.31 -4.07 -50.69
CA ASP A 51 -6.54 -3.85 -49.91
C ASP A 51 -6.21 -2.88 -48.75
N PRO A 52 -6.27 -1.56 -48.97
CA PRO A 52 -5.83 -0.56 -48.00
C PRO A 52 -6.63 -0.59 -46.68
N THR A 53 -7.93 -0.89 -46.75
CA THR A 53 -8.82 -0.99 -45.58
C THR A 53 -8.46 -2.16 -44.66
N VAL A 54 -8.07 -3.31 -45.22
CA VAL A 54 -7.62 -4.48 -44.46
C VAL A 54 -6.29 -4.17 -43.76
N MET A 55 -5.39 -3.44 -44.43
CA MET A 55 -4.08 -3.08 -43.89
C MET A 55 -4.16 -2.05 -42.75
N GLU A 56 -5.06 -1.08 -42.84
CA GLU A 56 -5.31 -0.10 -41.77
C GLU A 56 -5.97 -0.75 -40.56
N ASN A 57 -6.96 -1.61 -40.78
CA ASN A 57 -7.63 -2.35 -39.71
C ASN A 57 -6.65 -3.27 -38.96
N GLU A 58 -5.78 -4.01 -39.67
CA GLU A 58 -4.73 -4.84 -39.07
C GLU A 58 -3.81 -3.99 -38.18
N ALA A 59 -3.36 -2.83 -38.65
CA ALA A 59 -2.51 -1.93 -37.87
C ALA A 59 -3.23 -1.42 -36.61
N ILE A 60 -4.50 -1.03 -36.72
CA ILE A 60 -5.32 -0.55 -35.60
C ILE A 60 -5.52 -1.66 -34.55
N PHE A 61 -5.92 -2.87 -34.95
CA PHE A 61 -6.09 -3.99 -34.03
C PHE A 61 -4.80 -4.34 -33.29
N HIS A 62 -3.65 -4.22 -33.96
CA HIS A 62 -2.36 -4.46 -33.32
C HIS A 62 -1.98 -3.39 -32.30
N VAL A 63 -2.22 -2.11 -32.60
CA VAL A 63 -2.03 -1.02 -31.63
C VAL A 63 -2.95 -1.20 -30.43
N LEU A 64 -4.22 -1.53 -30.66
CA LEU A 64 -5.19 -1.78 -29.58
C LEU A 64 -4.78 -2.97 -28.70
N SER A 65 -4.26 -4.04 -29.30
CA SER A 65 -3.74 -5.19 -28.55
C SER A 65 -2.55 -4.82 -27.67
N GLU A 66 -1.59 -4.03 -28.18
CA GLU A 66 -0.43 -3.59 -27.38
C GLU A 66 -0.84 -2.65 -26.24
N ILE A 67 -1.85 -1.80 -26.47
CA ILE A 67 -2.42 -0.95 -25.41
C ILE A 67 -3.06 -1.83 -24.33
N ASN A 68 -3.83 -2.85 -24.71
CA ASN A 68 -4.46 -3.76 -23.77
C ASN A 68 -3.42 -4.54 -22.94
N ASP A 69 -2.37 -5.05 -23.57
CA ASP A 69 -1.28 -5.76 -22.88
C ASP A 69 -0.58 -4.85 -21.86
N LYS A 70 -0.36 -3.58 -22.21
CA LYS A 70 0.21 -2.58 -21.29
C LYS A 70 -0.74 -2.26 -20.13
N LEU A 71 -2.04 -2.12 -20.40
CA LEU A 71 -3.05 -1.90 -19.37
C LEU A 71 -3.11 -3.06 -18.39
N GLU A 72 -3.12 -4.31 -18.87
CA GLU A 72 -3.07 -5.49 -18.01
C GLU A 72 -1.79 -5.52 -17.15
N SER A 73 -0.64 -5.19 -17.75
CA SER A 73 0.63 -5.11 -17.01
C SER A 73 0.58 -4.06 -15.90
N MET A 74 0.00 -2.89 -16.16
CA MET A 74 -0.17 -1.84 -15.16
C MET A 74 -1.14 -2.28 -14.05
N ASN A 75 -2.26 -2.91 -14.39
CA ASN A 75 -3.21 -3.43 -13.41
C ASN A 75 -2.54 -4.45 -12.48
N ARG A 76 -1.76 -5.39 -13.02
CA ARG A 76 -1.01 -6.37 -12.21
C ARG A 76 -0.03 -5.67 -11.25
N ARG A 77 0.68 -4.64 -11.71
CA ARG A 77 1.59 -3.85 -10.86
C ARG A 77 0.85 -3.06 -9.78
N MET A 78 -0.32 -2.51 -10.11
CA MET A 78 -1.16 -1.78 -9.15
C MET A 78 -1.62 -2.72 -8.03
N SER A 79 -2.15 -3.90 -8.37
CA SER A 79 -2.58 -4.88 -7.36
C SER A 79 -1.43 -5.34 -6.47
N GLN A 80 -0.21 -5.49 -7.02
CA GLN A 80 0.98 -5.78 -6.20
C GLN A 80 1.32 -4.64 -5.24
N LEU A 81 1.20 -3.40 -5.67
CA LEU A 81 1.42 -2.23 -4.82
C LEU A 81 0.37 -2.14 -3.71
N GLU A 82 -0.91 -2.30 -4.04
CA GLU A 82 -2.01 -2.33 -3.06
C GLU A 82 -1.75 -3.37 -1.97
N HIS A 83 -1.39 -4.61 -2.35
CA HIS A 83 -1.04 -5.64 -1.38
C HIS A 83 0.20 -5.30 -0.55
N SER A 84 1.18 -4.60 -1.11
CA SER A 84 2.36 -4.16 -0.36
C SER A 84 2.04 -3.08 0.66
N VAL A 85 1.14 -2.14 0.32
CA VAL A 85 0.71 -1.06 1.20
C VAL A 85 -0.09 -1.64 2.36
N ILE A 86 -1.04 -2.54 2.11
CA ILE A 86 -1.83 -3.18 3.17
C ILE A 86 -0.91 -3.89 4.18
N LYS A 87 0.08 -4.64 3.69
CA LYS A 87 1.08 -5.28 4.57
C LYS A 87 1.91 -4.27 5.37
N GLN A 88 2.30 -3.16 4.76
CA GLN A 88 3.04 -2.11 5.46
C GLN A 88 2.18 -1.47 6.55
N GLU A 89 0.89 -1.23 6.29
CA GLU A 89 -0.04 -0.71 7.29
C GLU A 89 -0.24 -1.67 8.46
N GLU A 90 -0.39 -2.97 8.21
CA GLU A 90 -0.46 -4.00 9.25
C GLU A 90 0.80 -3.99 10.13
N ILE A 91 1.98 -3.96 9.51
CA ILE A 91 3.27 -3.91 10.22
C ILE A 91 3.37 -2.61 11.02
N MET A 92 3.00 -1.46 10.45
CA MET A 92 2.97 -0.18 11.17
C MET A 92 1.99 -0.19 12.35
N GLY A 93 0.85 -0.87 12.21
CA GLY A 93 -0.09 -1.10 13.31
C GLY A 93 0.57 -1.85 14.47
N THR A 94 1.33 -2.90 14.18
CA THR A 94 2.05 -3.67 15.21
C THR A 94 3.25 -2.92 15.81
N MET A 95 3.91 -2.06 15.04
CA MET A 95 5.06 -1.26 15.49
C MET A 95 4.64 -0.01 16.27
N ARG A 96 3.35 0.35 16.26
CA ARG A 96 2.85 1.51 16.98
C ARG A 96 3.00 1.27 18.48
N LYS A 97 4.06 1.84 19.06
CA LYS A 97 4.26 1.84 20.52
C LYS A 97 2.95 2.29 21.19
N PRO A 98 2.52 1.63 22.28
CA PRO A 98 1.34 2.07 22.99
C PRO A 98 1.53 3.54 23.40
N PRO A 99 0.47 4.37 23.32
CA PRO A 99 0.57 5.77 23.69
C PRO A 99 1.16 5.89 25.10
N LYS A 100 2.14 6.79 25.28
CA LYS A 100 2.79 7.00 26.58
C LYS A 100 1.69 7.21 27.62
N PRO A 101 1.63 6.38 28.69
CA PRO A 101 0.55 6.50 29.66
C PRO A 101 0.60 7.90 30.27
N ARG A 102 -0.53 8.61 30.23
CA ARG A 102 -0.68 9.87 30.94
C ARG A 102 -0.69 9.54 32.43
N ILE A 103 0.36 9.96 33.12
CA ILE A 103 0.58 9.74 34.55
C ILE A 103 0.66 11.08 35.26
N LEU A 104 0.12 11.16 36.48
CA LEU A 104 0.17 12.34 37.34
C LEU A 104 0.87 12.00 38.63
N LYS A 105 1.56 12.97 39.21
CA LYS A 105 2.10 12.84 40.57
C LYS A 105 0.94 12.75 41.56
N VAL A 106 1.15 12.07 42.68
CA VAL A 106 0.14 12.01 43.77
C VAL A 106 -0.33 13.40 44.21
N SER A 107 0.56 14.40 44.22
CA SER A 107 0.22 15.79 44.55
C SER A 107 -0.72 16.44 43.54
N GLU A 108 -0.57 16.13 42.25
CA GLU A 108 -1.43 16.64 41.18
C GLU A 108 -2.77 15.91 41.16
N ALA A 109 -2.74 14.57 41.32
CA ALA A 109 -3.94 13.75 41.44
C ALA A 109 -4.81 14.18 42.63
N ALA A 110 -4.20 14.49 43.79
CA ALA A 110 -4.90 14.98 44.97
C ALA A 110 -5.66 16.29 44.71
N LYS A 111 -5.07 17.21 43.93
CA LYS A 111 -5.73 18.47 43.56
C LYS A 111 -6.95 18.23 42.68
N ILE A 112 -6.84 17.33 41.70
CA ILE A 112 -7.92 17.01 40.76
C ILE A 112 -9.08 16.33 41.51
N LEU A 113 -8.77 15.34 42.34
CA LEU A 113 -9.75 14.60 43.15
C LEU A 113 -10.29 15.41 44.34
N ARG A 114 -9.79 16.62 44.58
CA ARG A 114 -10.15 17.49 45.72
C ARG A 114 -10.02 16.80 47.08
N VAL A 115 -9.00 15.96 47.24
CA VAL A 115 -8.72 15.23 48.49
C VAL A 115 -7.31 15.48 48.99
N SER A 116 -7.04 15.16 50.25
CA SER A 116 -5.68 15.27 50.79
C SER A 116 -4.73 14.26 50.11
N PRO A 117 -3.44 14.60 49.91
CA PRO A 117 -2.47 13.66 49.37
C PRO A 117 -2.35 12.36 50.18
N ARG A 118 -2.54 12.44 51.51
CA ARG A 118 -2.57 11.26 52.39
C ARG A 118 -3.72 10.31 52.03
N LYS A 119 -4.89 10.85 51.71
CA LYS A 119 -6.04 10.04 51.27
C LYS A 119 -5.75 9.36 49.92
N VAL A 120 -5.01 10.00 49.03
CA VAL A 120 -4.57 9.36 47.76
C VAL A 120 -3.58 8.20 48.02
N TYR A 121 -2.66 8.34 48.97
CA TYR A 121 -1.82 7.23 49.39
C TYR A 121 -2.62 6.08 50.00
N TYR A 122 -3.65 6.38 50.79
CA TYR A 122 -4.57 5.38 51.31
C TYR A 122 -5.33 4.65 50.18
N LEU A 123 -5.80 5.37 49.17
CA LEU A 123 -6.45 4.78 47.99
C LEU A 123 -5.50 3.86 47.19
N LEU A 124 -4.22 4.23 47.11
CA LEU A 124 -3.18 3.39 46.52
C LEU A 124 -2.93 2.11 47.34
N GLU A 125 -2.95 2.19 48.66
CA GLU A 125 -2.83 1.00 49.54
C GLU A 125 -4.06 0.08 49.42
N LYS A 126 -5.25 0.67 49.27
CA LYS A 126 -6.50 -0.06 49.02
C LYS A 126 -6.65 -0.56 47.58
N LYS A 127 -5.61 -0.44 46.74
CA LYS A 127 -5.59 -0.88 45.33
C LYS A 127 -6.68 -0.26 44.45
N VAL A 128 -7.27 0.85 44.87
CA VAL A 128 -8.20 1.64 44.06
C VAL A 128 -7.46 2.23 42.86
N PHE A 129 -6.21 2.65 43.07
CA PHE A 129 -5.30 3.11 42.03
C PHE A 129 -4.10 2.16 41.87
N SER A 130 -3.61 2.07 40.63
CA SER A 130 -2.36 1.38 40.33
C SER A 130 -1.17 2.29 40.65
N ARG A 131 -0.25 1.78 41.48
CA ARG A 131 1.00 2.49 41.79
C ARG A 131 1.96 2.42 40.60
N TYR A 132 2.24 3.55 39.97
CA TYR A 132 3.24 3.66 38.91
C TYR A 132 4.52 4.32 39.44
N ARG A 133 5.66 3.64 39.29
CA ARG A 133 6.98 4.15 39.68
C ARG A 133 7.86 4.31 38.45
N LEU A 134 8.45 5.48 38.30
CA LEU A 134 9.50 5.71 37.31
C LEU A 134 10.87 5.35 37.92
N PRO A 135 11.74 4.63 37.19
CA PRO A 135 12.98 4.06 37.75
C PRO A 135 13.98 5.09 38.27
N HIS A 136 13.86 6.36 37.87
CA HIS A 136 14.80 7.43 38.25
C HIS A 136 14.19 8.48 39.19
N THR A 137 13.04 8.20 39.80
CA THR A 137 12.37 9.13 40.73
C THR A 137 11.77 8.41 41.93
N SER A 138 11.91 8.98 43.12
CA SER A 138 11.22 8.50 44.33
C SER A 138 9.72 8.85 44.35
N THR A 139 9.25 9.66 43.40
CA THR A 139 7.86 10.11 43.32
C THR A 139 6.93 9.00 42.82
N THR A 140 5.81 8.84 43.50
CA THR A 140 4.74 7.92 43.10
C THR A 140 3.80 8.61 42.11
N PHE A 141 3.41 7.88 41.07
CA PHE A 141 2.47 8.33 40.06
C PHE A 141 1.21 7.47 40.00
N VAL A 142 0.14 8.07 39.49
CA VAL A 142 -1.16 7.45 39.25
C VAL A 142 -1.53 7.66 37.78
N ARG A 143 -2.19 6.69 37.15
CA ARG A 143 -2.67 6.83 35.76
C ARG A 143 -3.87 7.77 35.70
N VAL A 144 -3.86 8.68 34.72
CA VAL A 144 -4.97 9.63 34.50
C VAL A 144 -6.28 8.91 34.22
N SER A 145 -6.24 7.84 33.42
CA SER A 145 -7.43 7.05 33.07
C SER A 145 -8.14 6.42 34.29
N GLU A 146 -7.41 6.15 35.37
CA GLU A 146 -8.01 5.60 36.61
C GLU A 146 -8.66 6.72 37.43
N ILE A 147 -8.11 7.94 37.37
CA ILE A 147 -8.66 9.12 38.04
C ILE A 147 -9.94 9.59 37.34
N GLU A 148 -9.94 9.62 36.00
CA GLU A 148 -11.11 9.98 35.19
C GLU A 148 -12.30 9.05 35.48
N LYS A 149 -12.07 7.73 35.51
CA LYS A 149 -13.11 6.76 35.88
C LYS A 149 -13.78 7.05 37.22
N ILE A 150 -12.99 7.37 38.24
CA ILE A 150 -13.53 7.65 39.58
C ILE A 150 -14.28 8.99 39.63
N LEU A 151 -13.91 9.95 38.79
CA LEU A 151 -14.69 11.19 38.65
C LEU A 151 -16.03 10.93 37.97
N ASP A 152 -16.07 10.02 37.00
CA ASP A 152 -17.28 9.65 36.28
C ASP A 152 -18.20 8.74 37.12
N ASP A 153 -17.64 7.80 37.89
CA ASP A 153 -18.35 6.80 38.71
C ASP A 153 -18.81 7.34 40.09
N GLY A 154 -19.05 8.65 40.24
CA GLY A 154 -19.66 9.23 41.45
C GLY A 154 -18.69 9.62 42.58
N GLY A 155 -17.39 9.42 42.41
CA GLY A 155 -16.35 9.99 43.26
C GLY A 155 -15.62 8.99 44.17
N VAL A 156 -14.74 9.55 45.02
CA VAL A 156 -13.74 8.78 45.80
C VAL A 156 -14.38 7.85 46.86
N GLU A 157 -15.52 8.23 47.42
CA GLU A 157 -16.20 7.44 48.46
C GLU A 157 -16.88 6.20 47.87
N GLU A 158 -17.45 6.31 46.67
CA GLU A 158 -18.11 5.21 45.97
C GLU A 158 -17.08 4.16 45.51
N ALA A 159 -15.96 4.62 44.95
CA ALA A 159 -14.82 3.77 44.61
C ALA A 159 -14.22 3.01 45.82
N LEU A 160 -14.36 3.54 47.03
CA LEU A 160 -13.94 2.88 48.27
C LEU A 160 -14.96 1.83 48.74
N LEU A 161 -16.25 2.03 48.49
CA LEU A 161 -17.31 1.08 48.82
C LEU A 161 -17.28 -0.14 47.90
N GLU A 162 -17.10 0.06 46.59
CA GLU A 162 -16.99 -1.04 45.63
C GLU A 162 -15.79 -1.96 45.90
N ASN A 163 -14.64 -1.39 46.29
CA ASN A 163 -13.45 -2.19 46.60
C ASN A 163 -13.49 -2.88 47.97
N ARG A 164 -14.45 -2.55 48.86
CA ARG A 164 -14.68 -3.31 50.09
C ARG A 164 -15.50 -4.58 49.86
N GLY A 165 -16.17 -4.69 48.72
CA GLY A 165 -16.95 -5.87 48.32
C GLY A 165 -16.16 -6.96 47.58
N ARG A 166 -14.85 -6.74 47.33
CA ARG A 166 -13.91 -7.70 46.74
C ARG A 166 -12.82 -8.07 47.73
#